data_AF-A0A960RQE5-F1
#
_entry.id   AF-A0A960RQE5-F1
#
_cell.length_a   1.000
_cell.length_b   1.000
_cell.length_c   1.000
_cell.angle_alpha   90.00
_cell.angle_beta   90.00
_cell.angle_gamma   90.00
#
_symmetry.space_group_name_H-M   'P 1'
#
loop_
_entity.id
_entity.type
_entity.pdbx_description
1 polymer ?
#
loop_
_entity_poly.entity_id
_entity_poly.type
_entity_poly.pdbx_seq_one_letter_code
_entity_poly.pdbx_strand_id
1 'polypeptide(L)'
;MKMQYTKDPDGGELLLKDGKYQVMMEWEKPYMHACIDALQPSGDVLEIGFGLGYSADRIQTYPINSHTIIECDETVLARARSWAKTKPNVKIIAGTWQEVLPTLGQYDTIFFDDYPLTLTAPSHAEELAKIASDTAQYKPSSYTDQDIQYLLDNMQGADKLPASFYETFFTKLLKDKQITHDQYNYIFAQLKITPQPPMQDRGPGDRLIEFLKIALRNHLRPSGRFSCYLEHTESLYQYEPFRNLVINDPFLDFHEHTIPVSVSPHCKYFKGNHAYVIVITCK
;
A
#
# COMPACT_ATOMS: atom_id res chain seq x y z
N MET A 1 3.69 -13.91 6.89
CA MET A 1 4.05 -12.51 7.17
C MET A 1 4.12 -12.38 8.68
N LYS A 2 5.26 -11.97 9.24
CA LYS A 2 5.40 -11.83 10.69
C LYS A 2 5.87 -10.43 11.02
N MET A 3 4.97 -9.59 11.54
CA MET A 3 5.39 -8.32 12.13
C MET A 3 6.08 -8.53 13.48
N GLN A 4 6.96 -7.61 13.82
CA GLN A 4 7.67 -7.57 15.08
C GLN A 4 7.87 -6.13 15.56
N TYR A 5 7.43 -5.84 16.78
CA TYR A 5 7.79 -4.63 17.49
C TYR A 5 9.21 -4.73 18.02
N THR A 6 10.01 -3.71 17.80
CA THR A 6 11.38 -3.57 18.28
C THR A 6 11.72 -2.08 18.47
N LYS A 7 12.99 -1.77 18.67
CA LYS A 7 13.50 -0.40 18.68
C LYS A 7 14.54 -0.18 17.58
N ASP A 8 14.61 1.04 17.08
CA ASP A 8 15.72 1.47 16.23
C ASP A 8 17.00 1.72 17.07
N PRO A 9 18.16 2.00 16.46
CA PRO A 9 19.40 2.24 17.20
C PRO A 9 19.36 3.45 18.16
N ASP A 10 18.47 4.41 17.92
CA ASP A 10 18.26 5.57 18.80
C ASP A 10 17.26 5.27 19.93
N GLY A 11 16.67 4.08 19.93
CA GLY A 11 15.73 3.61 20.96
C GLY A 11 14.26 3.94 20.68
N GLY A 12 13.94 4.52 19.53
CA GLY A 12 12.56 4.81 19.11
C GLY A 12 11.80 3.55 18.72
N GLU A 13 10.48 3.54 18.87
CA GLU A 13 9.65 2.41 18.43
C GLU A 13 9.81 2.12 16.93
N LEU A 14 9.90 0.83 16.59
CA LEU A 14 10.06 0.35 15.23
C LEU A 14 9.20 -0.90 15.00
N LEU A 15 8.40 -0.89 13.95
CA LEU A 15 7.68 -2.06 13.44
C LEU A 15 8.44 -2.64 12.24
N LEU A 16 8.82 -3.91 12.34
CA LEU A 16 9.50 -4.65 11.28
C LEU A 16 8.61 -5.76 10.72
N LYS A 17 8.60 -5.90 9.39
CA LYS A 17 8.14 -7.11 8.71
C LYS A 17 9.30 -8.07 8.51
N ASP A 18 9.10 -9.31 8.93
CA ASP A 18 10.03 -10.44 8.75
C ASP A 18 11.46 -10.11 9.23
N GLY A 19 11.58 -9.28 10.27
CA GLY A 19 12.85 -8.82 10.87
C GLY A 19 13.72 -7.96 9.95
N LYS A 20 13.24 -7.59 8.75
CA LYS A 20 14.07 -6.97 7.70
C LYS A 20 13.52 -5.64 7.21
N TYR A 21 12.20 -5.57 6.94
CA TYR A 21 11.60 -4.41 6.29
C TYR A 21 10.97 -3.49 7.32
N GLN A 22 11.36 -2.22 7.31
CA GLN A 22 10.75 -1.22 8.19
C GLN A 22 9.37 -0.91 7.66
N VAL A 23 8.37 -1.06 8.53
CA VAL A 23 6.96 -0.83 8.24
C VAL A 23 6.54 0.53 8.78
N MET A 24 6.93 0.84 10.01
CA MET A 24 6.58 2.07 10.68
C MET A 24 7.61 2.41 11.76
N MET A 25 7.91 3.69 11.97
CA MET A 25 8.89 4.18 12.94
C MET A 25 8.37 5.35 13.79
N GLU A 26 8.94 5.53 14.98
CA GLU A 26 8.56 6.60 15.92
C GLU A 26 8.68 8.03 15.37
N TRP A 27 9.64 8.28 14.45
CA TRP A 27 9.80 9.59 13.82
C TRP A 27 8.53 10.05 13.08
N GLU A 28 7.67 9.13 12.64
CA GLU A 28 6.42 9.42 11.93
C GLU A 28 5.33 9.98 12.84
N LYS A 29 5.44 9.82 14.16
CA LYS A 29 4.40 10.25 15.11
C LYS A 29 3.92 11.70 14.91
N PRO A 30 4.80 12.72 14.83
CA PRO A 30 4.35 14.09 14.54
C PRO A 30 3.70 14.25 13.17
N TYR A 31 4.11 13.47 12.17
CA TYR A 31 3.51 13.49 10.83
C TYR A 31 2.11 12.87 10.85
N MET A 32 1.94 11.69 11.46
CA MET A 32 0.63 11.06 11.67
C MET A 32 -0.32 12.00 12.41
N HIS A 33 0.16 12.66 13.47
CA HIS A 33 -0.66 13.64 14.20
C HIS A 33 -1.10 14.80 13.31
N ALA A 34 -0.20 15.34 12.48
CA ALA A 34 -0.53 16.42 11.55
C ALA A 34 -1.57 16.00 10.50
N CYS A 35 -1.49 14.76 9.99
CA CYS A 35 -2.52 14.23 9.09
C CYS A 35 -3.89 14.16 9.76
N ILE A 36 -3.96 13.60 10.98
CA ILE A 36 -5.21 13.52 11.74
C ILE A 36 -5.71 14.93 12.12
N ASP A 37 -4.81 15.86 12.44
CA ASP A 37 -5.19 17.23 12.77
C ASP A 37 -5.74 18.01 11.58
N ALA A 38 -5.21 17.82 10.38
CA ALA A 38 -5.81 18.38 9.18
C ALA A 38 -7.15 17.70 8.84
N LEU A 39 -7.25 16.39 9.09
CA LEU A 39 -8.46 15.60 8.85
C LEU A 39 -9.63 16.06 9.73
N GLN A 40 -9.39 16.47 10.98
CA GLN A 40 -10.42 16.83 11.96
C GLN A 40 -11.53 15.74 12.08
N PRO A 41 -11.19 14.54 12.58
CA PRO A 41 -12.14 13.43 12.65
C PRO A 41 -13.43 13.77 13.38
N SER A 42 -14.55 13.32 12.83
CA SER A 42 -15.88 13.42 13.42
C SER A 42 -16.75 12.26 12.96
N GLY A 43 -17.85 12.02 13.69
CA GLY A 43 -18.80 10.97 13.32
C GLY A 43 -18.23 9.56 13.42
N ASP A 44 -18.60 8.68 12.50
CA ASP A 44 -18.06 7.32 12.39
C ASP A 44 -16.74 7.35 11.61
N VAL A 45 -15.67 6.88 12.24
CA VAL A 45 -14.32 6.87 11.66
C VAL A 45 -13.91 5.47 11.23
N LEU A 46 -13.37 5.34 10.02
CA LEU A 46 -12.66 4.15 9.53
C LEU A 46 -11.16 4.45 9.44
N GLU A 47 -10.35 3.62 10.08
CA GLU A 47 -8.89 3.62 9.99
C GLU A 47 -8.42 2.30 9.35
N ILE A 48 -7.51 2.41 8.39
CA ILE A 48 -6.87 1.27 7.72
C ILE A 48 -5.41 1.20 8.16
N GLY A 49 -5.04 0.10 8.81
CA GLY A 49 -3.71 -0.10 9.40
C GLY A 49 -3.61 0.47 10.81
N PHE A 50 -3.23 -0.36 11.80
CA PHE A 50 -3.02 0.10 13.17
C PHE A 50 -1.56 0.47 13.45
N GLY A 51 -0.61 -0.28 12.87
CA GLY A 51 0.82 -0.03 13.00
C GLY A 51 1.31 0.08 14.45
N LEU A 52 1.83 1.26 14.81
CA LEU A 52 2.27 1.64 16.16
C LEU A 52 1.17 2.30 17.01
N GLY A 53 0.01 2.62 16.41
CA GLY A 53 -1.16 3.21 17.07
C GLY A 53 -1.17 4.75 17.16
N TYR A 54 -0.28 5.45 16.44
CA TYR A 54 -0.17 6.92 16.55
C TYR A 54 -1.37 7.67 15.98
N SER A 55 -1.82 7.29 14.78
CA SER A 55 -3.06 7.79 14.19
C SER A 55 -4.25 7.44 15.07
N ALA A 56 -4.36 6.18 15.50
CA ALA A 56 -5.44 5.71 16.37
C ALA A 56 -5.53 6.49 17.70
N ASP A 57 -4.39 6.72 18.38
CA ASP A 57 -4.32 7.54 19.58
C ASP A 57 -4.76 8.97 19.31
N ARG A 58 -4.32 9.57 18.20
CA ARG A 58 -4.70 10.95 17.85
C ARG A 58 -6.19 11.07 17.50
N ILE A 59 -6.73 10.13 16.72
CA ILE A 59 -8.16 10.06 16.36
C ILE A 59 -9.02 10.02 17.63
N GLN A 60 -8.63 9.22 18.62
CA GLN A 60 -9.36 9.12 19.89
C GLN A 60 -9.33 10.38 20.76
N THR A 61 -8.57 11.42 20.38
CA THR A 61 -8.65 12.73 21.04
C THR A 61 -9.78 13.61 20.51
N TYR A 62 -10.42 13.23 19.40
CA TYR A 62 -11.54 13.94 18.78
C TYR A 62 -12.91 13.43 19.26
N PRO A 63 -13.96 14.25 19.22
CA PRO A 63 -15.32 13.87 19.60
C PRO A 63 -16.01 13.05 18.49
N ILE A 64 -15.62 11.78 18.36
CA ILE A 64 -16.14 10.85 17.35
C ILE A 64 -17.20 9.89 17.91
N ASN A 65 -18.10 9.40 17.07
CA ASN A 65 -19.16 8.46 17.45
C ASN A 65 -18.61 7.03 17.59
N SER A 66 -17.86 6.57 16.58
CA SER A 66 -17.28 5.23 16.52
C SER A 66 -15.93 5.24 15.81
N HIS A 67 -15.08 4.25 16.11
CA HIS A 67 -13.78 4.10 15.50
C HIS A 67 -13.53 2.65 15.09
N THR A 68 -13.64 2.37 13.80
CA THR A 68 -13.38 1.06 13.23
C THR A 68 -11.97 1.01 12.65
N ILE A 69 -11.17 0.04 13.10
CA ILE A 69 -9.80 -0.16 12.63
C ILE A 69 -9.71 -1.52 11.94
N ILE A 70 -9.23 -1.55 10.70
CA ILE A 70 -8.94 -2.79 9.96
C ILE A 70 -7.44 -3.07 10.05
N GLU A 71 -7.09 -4.28 10.49
CA GLU A 71 -5.70 -4.74 10.60
C GLU A 71 -5.61 -6.23 10.23
N CYS A 72 -4.54 -6.63 9.54
CA CYS A 72 -4.39 -7.97 8.99
C CYS A 72 -3.28 -8.80 9.64
N ASP A 73 -2.29 -8.18 10.30
CA ASP A 73 -1.22 -8.92 10.97
C ASP A 73 -1.61 -9.29 12.41
N GLU A 74 -1.44 -10.56 12.79
CA GLU A 74 -1.80 -11.08 14.12
C GLU A 74 -1.06 -10.41 15.28
N THR A 75 0.22 -10.03 15.09
CA THR A 75 1.01 -9.35 16.12
C THR A 75 0.49 -7.94 16.34
N VAL A 76 0.17 -7.23 15.25
CA VAL A 76 -0.41 -5.89 15.30
C VAL A 76 -1.84 -5.93 15.85
N LEU A 77 -2.66 -6.90 15.44
CA LEU A 77 -4.00 -7.16 15.97
C LEU A 77 -3.99 -7.37 17.48
N ALA A 78 -3.02 -8.13 18.02
CA ALA A 78 -2.91 -8.34 19.45
C ALA A 78 -2.67 -7.03 20.21
N ARG A 79 -1.79 -6.15 19.69
CA ARG A 79 -1.54 -4.80 20.26
C ARG A 79 -2.80 -3.93 20.14
N ALA A 80 -3.43 -3.88 18.97
CA ALA A 80 -4.65 -3.11 18.70
C ALA A 80 -5.80 -3.51 19.63
N ARG A 81 -6.06 -4.82 19.79
CA ARG A 81 -7.08 -5.36 20.70
C ARG A 81 -6.78 -5.01 22.15
N SER A 82 -5.51 -5.08 22.57
CA SER A 82 -5.13 -4.68 23.93
C SER A 82 -5.34 -3.18 24.16
N TRP A 83 -4.97 -2.35 23.19
CA TRP A 83 -5.17 -0.90 23.20
C TRP A 83 -6.66 -0.50 23.23
N ALA A 84 -7.52 -1.26 22.55
CA ALA A 84 -8.96 -1.00 22.48
C ALA A 84 -9.74 -1.39 23.75
N LYS A 85 -9.16 -2.17 24.68
CA LYS A 85 -9.88 -2.71 25.86
C LYS A 85 -10.61 -1.67 26.70
N THR A 86 -10.09 -0.45 26.77
CA THR A 86 -10.65 0.64 27.57
C THR A 86 -11.43 1.67 26.72
N LYS A 87 -11.71 1.36 25.45
CA LYS A 87 -12.30 2.28 24.48
C LYS A 87 -13.59 1.69 23.90
N PRO A 88 -14.76 1.96 24.51
CA PRO A 88 -16.01 1.28 24.16
C PRO A 88 -16.53 1.60 22.75
N ASN A 89 -16.09 2.70 22.15
CA ASN A 89 -16.43 3.13 20.79
C ASN A 89 -15.47 2.56 19.71
N VAL A 90 -14.46 1.76 20.09
CA VAL A 90 -13.49 1.18 19.15
C VAL A 90 -13.88 -0.24 18.74
N LYS A 91 -13.82 -0.53 17.44
CA LYS A 91 -14.00 -1.86 16.85
C LYS A 91 -12.77 -2.24 16.03
N ILE A 92 -12.11 -3.33 16.42
CA ILE A 92 -10.99 -3.91 15.66
C ILE A 92 -11.51 -5.04 14.78
N ILE A 93 -11.24 -4.99 13.48
CA ILE A 93 -11.63 -6.02 12.51
C ILE A 93 -10.36 -6.66 11.93
N ALA A 94 -10.24 -7.97 12.09
CA ALA A 94 -9.14 -8.74 11.55
C ALA A 94 -9.38 -9.06 10.07
N GLY A 95 -8.41 -8.75 9.22
CA GLY A 95 -8.44 -9.06 7.79
C GLY A 95 -7.78 -7.96 6.97
N THR A 96 -7.60 -8.23 5.68
CA THR A 96 -7.16 -7.19 4.74
C THR A 96 -8.30 -6.22 4.46
N TRP A 97 -8.01 -4.96 4.12
CA TRP A 97 -9.07 -4.01 3.77
C TRP A 97 -9.86 -4.48 2.55
N GLN A 98 -9.23 -5.19 1.61
CA GLN A 98 -9.87 -5.75 0.43
C GLN A 98 -11.00 -6.74 0.80
N GLU A 99 -10.74 -7.60 1.78
CA GLU A 99 -11.71 -8.61 2.24
C GLU A 99 -12.78 -8.00 3.14
N VAL A 100 -12.40 -7.01 3.95
CA VAL A 100 -13.27 -6.46 4.99
C VAL A 100 -14.20 -5.37 4.44
N LEU A 101 -13.73 -4.47 3.57
CA LEU A 101 -14.53 -3.35 3.05
C LEU A 101 -15.92 -3.77 2.52
N PRO A 102 -16.09 -4.85 1.73
CA PRO A 102 -17.40 -5.28 1.24
C PRO A 102 -18.43 -5.60 2.34
N THR A 103 -17.99 -5.79 3.58
CA THR A 103 -18.85 -6.09 4.74
C THR A 103 -19.22 -4.86 5.57
N LEU A 104 -18.66 -3.69 5.24
CA LEU A 104 -18.81 -2.45 6.00
C LEU A 104 -19.77 -1.47 5.34
N GLY A 105 -20.33 -0.58 6.17
CA GLY A 105 -21.15 0.54 5.73
C GLY A 105 -20.32 1.78 5.38
N GLN A 106 -20.96 2.94 5.51
CA GLN A 106 -20.35 4.24 5.26
C GLN A 106 -19.89 4.92 6.54
N TYR A 107 -18.91 5.81 6.41
CA TYR A 107 -18.21 6.54 7.45
C TYR A 107 -18.17 8.03 7.12
N ASP A 108 -18.14 8.87 8.16
CA ASP A 108 -18.00 10.32 8.03
C ASP A 108 -16.53 10.71 7.83
N THR A 109 -15.62 9.93 8.41
CA THR A 109 -14.17 10.16 8.33
C THR A 109 -13.44 8.87 7.96
N ILE A 110 -12.49 8.94 7.04
CA ILE A 110 -11.62 7.81 6.70
C ILE A 110 -10.15 8.22 6.77
N PHE A 111 -9.32 7.42 7.46
CA PHE A 111 -7.87 7.55 7.49
C PHE A 111 -7.21 6.28 6.92
N PHE A 112 -6.31 6.43 5.95
CA PHE A 112 -5.65 5.32 5.28
C PHE A 112 -4.14 5.31 5.55
N ASP A 113 -3.63 4.24 6.15
CA ASP A 113 -2.21 4.00 6.43
C ASP A 113 -1.87 2.52 6.22
N ASP A 114 -1.83 2.09 4.96
CA ASP A 114 -1.59 0.69 4.59
C ASP A 114 -0.13 0.40 4.26
N TYR A 115 0.37 -0.73 4.71
CA TYR A 115 1.67 -1.26 4.33
C TYR A 115 1.53 -2.38 3.28
N PRO A 116 2.34 -2.38 2.21
CA PRO A 116 2.23 -3.39 1.16
C PRO A 116 2.51 -4.79 1.70
N LEU A 117 1.47 -5.61 1.82
CA LEU A 117 1.58 -7.03 2.20
C LEU A 117 2.41 -7.81 1.17
N THR A 118 2.25 -7.42 -0.10
CA THR A 118 3.08 -7.81 -1.23
C THR A 118 4.17 -6.78 -1.51
N LEU A 119 4.88 -6.29 -0.50
CA LEU A 119 6.29 -6.08 -0.77
C LEU A 119 6.81 -7.44 -1.17
N THR A 120 7.10 -7.61 -2.46
CA THR A 120 8.16 -8.51 -2.88
C THR A 120 9.32 -8.16 -1.97
N ALA A 121 9.49 -8.98 -0.93
CA ALA A 121 10.78 -9.11 -0.30
C ALA A 121 11.81 -9.18 -1.44
N PRO A 122 12.94 -8.46 -1.37
CA PRO A 122 14.14 -8.77 -2.15
C PRO A 122 14.63 -10.23 -1.98
N SER A 123 13.78 -11.26 -2.16
CA SER A 123 14.10 -12.67 -1.91
C SER A 123 13.07 -13.65 -2.54
N HIS A 124 12.62 -13.35 -3.75
CA HIS A 124 12.24 -14.35 -4.76
C HIS A 124 12.30 -13.70 -6.14
N ALA A 125 11.85 -12.45 -6.30
CA ALA A 125 12.07 -11.69 -7.53
C ALA A 125 13.55 -11.36 -7.74
N GLU A 126 14.29 -10.99 -6.69
CA GLU A 126 15.75 -10.81 -6.78
C GLU A 126 16.51 -12.13 -6.90
N GLU A 127 16.01 -13.20 -6.27
CA GLU A 127 16.64 -14.53 -6.33
C GLU A 127 16.37 -15.20 -7.69
N LEU A 128 15.20 -14.97 -8.30
CA LEU A 128 14.86 -15.34 -9.67
C LEU A 128 15.49 -14.38 -10.69
N ALA A 129 15.69 -13.10 -10.37
CA ALA A 129 16.48 -12.19 -11.18
C ALA A 129 17.97 -12.53 -11.11
N LYS A 130 18.42 -13.18 -10.02
CA LYS A 130 19.77 -13.69 -9.83
C LYS A 130 19.96 -15.07 -10.45
N ILE A 131 18.97 -15.95 -10.38
CA ILE A 131 18.92 -17.18 -11.20
C ILE A 131 18.86 -16.80 -12.68
N ALA A 132 18.02 -15.83 -13.05
CA ALA A 132 17.98 -15.26 -14.38
C ALA A 132 19.30 -14.58 -14.75
N SER A 133 19.99 -13.88 -13.82
CA SER A 133 21.33 -13.28 -14.04
C SER A 133 22.48 -14.27 -14.06
N ASP A 134 22.35 -15.40 -13.38
CA ASP A 134 23.35 -16.46 -13.34
C ASP A 134 23.17 -17.39 -14.56
N THR A 135 21.95 -17.54 -15.08
CA THR A 135 21.71 -17.99 -16.46
C THR A 135 22.05 -16.91 -17.48
N ALA A 136 22.02 -15.63 -17.09
CA ALA A 136 22.36 -14.46 -17.89
C ALA A 136 23.72 -13.87 -17.52
N GLN A 137 24.76 -14.60 -17.91
CA GLN A 137 25.92 -13.94 -18.53
C GLN A 137 25.54 -13.12 -19.80
N TYR A 138 24.24 -12.94 -20.08
CA TYR A 138 23.65 -12.28 -21.22
C TYR A 138 22.29 -11.64 -20.84
N LYS A 139 22.24 -10.31 -20.64
CA LYS A 139 20.98 -9.55 -20.63
C LYS A 139 20.65 -9.16 -22.08
N PRO A 140 19.80 -9.91 -22.80
CA PRO A 140 19.49 -9.54 -24.17
C PRO A 140 18.71 -8.24 -24.23
N SER A 141 18.95 -7.46 -25.28
CA SER A 141 18.05 -6.37 -25.69
C SER A 141 16.65 -6.86 -26.07
N SER A 142 16.51 -8.16 -26.40
CA SER A 142 15.25 -8.84 -26.74
C SER A 142 15.37 -10.36 -26.58
N TYR A 143 14.37 -11.01 -25.99
CA TYR A 143 14.32 -12.47 -25.86
C TYR A 143 13.80 -13.12 -27.14
N THR A 144 14.44 -14.20 -27.56
CA THR A 144 13.99 -15.07 -28.66
C THR A 144 12.96 -16.08 -28.15
N ASP A 145 12.24 -16.74 -29.06
CA ASP A 145 11.28 -17.79 -28.70
C ASP A 145 11.95 -18.97 -27.98
N GLN A 146 13.23 -19.24 -28.28
CA GLN A 146 14.03 -20.25 -27.60
C GLN A 146 14.33 -19.85 -26.15
N ASP A 147 14.63 -18.57 -25.89
CA ASP A 147 14.83 -18.06 -24.53
C ASP A 147 13.54 -18.16 -23.71
N ILE A 148 12.40 -17.83 -24.32
CA ILE A 148 11.08 -17.94 -23.69
C ILE A 148 10.75 -19.39 -23.35
N GLN A 149 11.00 -20.32 -24.28
CA GLN A 149 10.77 -21.74 -24.04
C GLN A 149 11.65 -22.27 -22.90
N TYR A 150 12.94 -21.90 -22.91
CA TYR A 150 13.86 -22.26 -21.83
C TYR A 150 13.39 -21.73 -20.47
N LEU A 151 12.92 -20.48 -20.42
CA LEU A 151 12.42 -19.86 -19.20
C LEU A 151 11.16 -20.59 -18.69
N LEU A 152 10.23 -20.96 -19.57
CA LEU A 152 9.04 -21.75 -19.23
C LEU A 152 9.38 -23.15 -18.71
N ASP A 153 10.30 -23.86 -19.36
CA ASP A 153 10.69 -25.22 -18.97
C ASP A 153 11.35 -25.25 -17.59
N ASN A 154 12.19 -24.25 -17.29
CA ASN A 154 12.84 -24.12 -15.98
C ASN A 154 11.90 -23.58 -14.88
N MET A 155 10.74 -23.01 -15.23
CA MET A 155 9.70 -22.64 -14.27
C MET A 155 8.76 -23.80 -13.90
N GLN A 156 8.76 -24.92 -14.64
CA GLN A 156 7.84 -26.05 -14.42
C GLN A 156 8.18 -26.95 -13.21
N GLY A 157 9.18 -26.60 -12.39
CA GLY A 157 9.67 -27.43 -11.28
C GLY A 157 9.68 -26.80 -9.88
N ALA A 158 9.25 -25.56 -9.69
CA ALA A 158 9.21 -24.87 -8.41
C ALA A 158 7.77 -24.59 -7.98
N ASP A 159 7.51 -24.47 -6.67
CA ASP A 159 6.20 -24.09 -6.12
C ASP A 159 5.61 -22.93 -6.93
N LYS A 160 4.46 -23.15 -7.57
CA LYS A 160 3.88 -22.18 -8.52
C LYS A 160 3.65 -20.85 -7.81
N LEU A 161 4.28 -19.79 -8.32
CA LEU A 161 4.08 -18.44 -7.82
C LEU A 161 2.62 -17.99 -8.07
N PRO A 162 2.13 -16.98 -7.34
CA PRO A 162 0.83 -16.39 -7.62
C PRO A 162 0.75 -15.88 -9.07
N ALA A 163 -0.42 -16.00 -9.71
CA ALA A 163 -0.65 -15.55 -11.09
C ALA A 163 -0.24 -14.08 -11.33
N SER A 164 -0.48 -13.22 -10.34
CA SER A 164 -0.12 -11.80 -10.36
C SER A 164 1.38 -11.52 -10.52
N PHE A 165 2.24 -12.45 -10.08
CA PHE A 165 3.69 -12.32 -10.25
C PHE A 165 4.08 -12.47 -11.73
N TYR A 166 3.56 -13.50 -12.39
CA TYR A 166 3.82 -13.75 -13.81
C TYR A 166 3.27 -12.61 -14.67
N GLU A 167 2.07 -12.11 -14.35
CA GLU A 167 1.49 -10.91 -14.96
C GLU A 167 2.45 -9.72 -14.86
N THR A 168 2.83 -9.33 -13.64
CA THR A 168 3.71 -8.17 -13.43
C THR A 168 5.05 -8.29 -14.17
N PHE A 169 5.68 -9.47 -14.11
CA PHE A 169 6.99 -9.72 -14.72
C PHE A 169 6.94 -9.64 -16.26
N PHE A 170 6.04 -10.38 -16.90
CA PHE A 170 5.98 -10.43 -18.36
C PHE A 170 5.38 -9.16 -18.96
N THR A 171 4.50 -8.44 -18.25
CA THR A 171 4.05 -7.11 -18.67
C THR A 171 5.20 -6.11 -18.68
N LYS A 172 6.12 -6.18 -17.70
CA LYS A 172 7.31 -5.33 -17.70
C LYS A 172 8.23 -5.61 -18.90
N LEU A 173 8.49 -6.88 -19.20
CA LEU A 173 9.30 -7.25 -20.38
C LEU A 173 8.66 -6.77 -21.69
N LEU A 174 7.33 -6.85 -21.80
CA LEU A 174 6.59 -6.36 -22.96
C LEU A 174 6.70 -4.82 -23.09
N LYS A 175 6.55 -4.08 -21.97
CA LYS A 175 6.68 -2.62 -21.94
C LYS A 175 8.09 -2.16 -22.31
N ASP A 176 9.10 -2.86 -21.80
CA ASP A 176 10.51 -2.59 -22.07
C ASP A 176 10.93 -3.07 -23.48
N LYS A 177 9.97 -3.57 -24.30
CA LYS A 177 10.15 -4.10 -25.66
C LYS A 177 11.14 -5.26 -25.74
N GLN A 178 11.30 -5.98 -24.64
CA GLN A 178 12.18 -7.13 -24.56
C GLN A 178 11.49 -8.42 -25.05
N ILE A 179 10.16 -8.45 -25.09
CA ILE A 179 9.36 -9.53 -25.70
C ILE A 179 8.28 -8.95 -26.61
N THR A 180 7.80 -9.74 -27.57
CA THR A 180 6.69 -9.39 -28.46
C THR A 180 5.34 -9.70 -27.81
N HIS A 181 4.27 -9.15 -28.41
CA HIS A 181 2.90 -9.45 -27.97
C HIS A 181 2.53 -10.93 -28.19
N ASP A 182 3.06 -11.55 -29.25
CA ASP A 182 2.85 -12.98 -29.53
C ASP A 182 3.56 -13.86 -28.50
N GLN A 183 4.79 -13.50 -28.12
CA GLN A 183 5.51 -14.15 -27.04
C GLN A 183 4.79 -14.00 -25.70
N TYR A 184 4.28 -12.81 -25.39
CA TYR A 184 3.46 -12.56 -24.20
C TYR A 184 2.24 -13.50 -24.17
N ASN A 185 1.45 -13.54 -25.23
CA ASN A 185 0.26 -14.40 -25.31
C ASN A 185 0.62 -15.90 -25.21
N TYR A 186 1.71 -16.31 -25.85
CA TYR A 186 2.23 -17.68 -25.77
C TYR A 186 2.56 -18.08 -24.32
N ILE A 187 3.25 -17.21 -23.58
CA ILE A 187 3.63 -17.45 -22.18
C ILE A 187 2.39 -17.68 -21.30
N PHE A 188 1.38 -16.81 -21.39
CA PHE A 188 0.16 -16.95 -20.57
C PHE A 188 -0.64 -18.21 -20.92
N ALA A 189 -0.67 -18.59 -22.20
CA ALA A 189 -1.28 -19.83 -22.65
C ALA A 189 -0.58 -21.06 -22.03
N GLN A 190 0.76 -21.08 -22.01
CA GLN A 190 1.53 -22.19 -21.42
C GLN A 190 1.38 -22.27 -19.89
N LEU A 191 1.31 -21.11 -19.21
CA LEU A 191 1.08 -21.05 -17.77
C LEU A 191 -0.36 -21.38 -17.36
N LYS A 192 -1.28 -21.50 -18.34
CA LYS A 192 -2.73 -21.70 -18.12
C LYS A 192 -3.35 -20.60 -17.25
N ILE A 193 -2.86 -19.37 -17.40
CA ILE A 193 -3.38 -18.17 -16.75
C ILE A 193 -4.16 -17.39 -17.80
N THR A 194 -5.42 -17.04 -17.54
CA THR A 194 -6.19 -16.21 -18.47
C THR A 194 -5.68 -14.77 -18.39
N PRO A 195 -5.05 -14.20 -19.43
CA PRO A 195 -4.64 -12.81 -19.42
C PRO A 195 -5.89 -11.94 -19.36
N GLN A 196 -6.04 -11.17 -18.29
CA GLN A 196 -7.02 -10.08 -18.26
C GLN A 196 -6.64 -9.06 -19.36
N PRO A 197 -7.61 -8.44 -20.06
CA PRO A 197 -7.31 -7.44 -21.07
C PRO A 197 -6.39 -6.38 -20.49
N PRO A 198 -5.44 -5.82 -21.27
CA PRO A 198 -4.45 -4.91 -20.75
C PRO A 198 -5.17 -3.71 -20.15
N MET A 199 -5.27 -3.67 -18.81
CA MET A 199 -5.40 -2.42 -18.10
C MET A 199 -4.19 -1.61 -18.53
N GLN A 200 -4.41 -0.51 -19.24
CA GLN A 200 -3.39 0.47 -19.56
C GLN A 200 -2.54 0.70 -18.30
N ASP A 201 -1.28 0.28 -18.40
CA ASP A 201 -0.15 0.56 -17.54
C ASP A 201 -0.51 0.95 -16.10
N ARG A 202 -0.48 0.01 -15.17
CA ARG A 202 -0.36 0.32 -13.74
C ARG A 202 0.68 -0.64 -13.18
N GLY A 203 1.76 -0.11 -12.61
CA GLY A 203 2.76 -0.90 -11.88
C GLY A 203 2.12 -1.69 -10.72
N PRO A 204 2.90 -2.23 -9.76
CA PRO A 204 2.30 -2.78 -8.54
C PRO A 204 1.31 -1.74 -7.99
N GLY A 205 0.02 -2.08 -8.07
CA GLY A 205 -1.07 -1.10 -8.13
C GLY A 205 -0.97 -0.08 -7.00
N ASP A 206 -1.08 1.20 -7.34
CA ASP A 206 -1.11 2.25 -6.33
C ASP A 206 -2.28 1.99 -5.38
N ARG A 207 -1.93 1.54 -4.17
CA ARG A 207 -2.89 1.11 -3.15
C ARG A 207 -3.78 2.26 -2.73
N LEU A 208 -3.25 3.49 -2.72
CA LEU A 208 -4.02 4.68 -2.41
C LEU A 208 -5.10 4.90 -3.47
N ILE A 209 -4.76 4.78 -4.75
CA ILE A 209 -5.73 4.94 -5.85
C ILE A 209 -6.80 3.85 -5.83
N GLU A 210 -6.41 2.59 -5.62
CA GLU A 210 -7.38 1.49 -5.55
C GLU A 210 -8.29 1.62 -4.31
N PHE A 211 -7.72 1.97 -3.16
CA PHE A 211 -8.50 2.24 -1.96
C PHE A 211 -9.46 3.41 -2.18
N LEU A 212 -8.98 4.54 -2.70
CA LEU A 212 -9.80 5.73 -2.95
C LEU A 212 -11.00 5.45 -3.87
N LYS A 213 -10.81 4.68 -4.95
CA LYS A 213 -11.93 4.29 -5.84
C LYS A 213 -13.04 3.56 -5.10
N ILE A 214 -12.68 2.70 -4.14
CA ILE A 214 -13.64 1.91 -3.36
C ILE A 214 -14.25 2.78 -2.26
N ALA A 215 -13.40 3.52 -1.54
CA ALA A 215 -13.79 4.33 -0.40
C ALA A 215 -14.72 5.49 -0.80
N LEU A 216 -14.32 6.30 -1.79
CA LEU A 216 -15.11 7.44 -2.27
C LEU A 216 -16.49 7.01 -2.79
N ARG A 217 -16.56 5.82 -3.41
CA ARG A 217 -17.80 5.31 -4.01
C ARG A 217 -18.75 4.67 -2.99
N ASN A 218 -18.22 3.90 -2.04
CA ASN A 218 -19.03 2.98 -1.23
C ASN A 218 -18.99 3.27 0.26
N HIS A 219 -17.95 3.94 0.76
CA HIS A 219 -17.69 4.03 2.20
C HIS A 219 -17.59 5.45 2.74
N LEU A 220 -17.38 6.47 1.91
CA LEU A 220 -17.39 7.86 2.37
C LEU A 220 -18.78 8.46 2.20
N ARG A 221 -19.35 9.02 3.28
CA ARG A 221 -20.65 9.70 3.25
C ARG A 221 -20.57 11.03 2.49
N PRO A 222 -21.71 11.60 2.05
CA PRO A 222 -21.79 13.02 1.69
C PRO A 222 -21.25 13.89 2.82
N SER A 223 -20.52 14.96 2.50
CA SER A 223 -19.79 15.78 3.47
C SER A 223 -18.69 15.04 4.28
N GLY A 224 -18.38 13.79 3.91
CA GLY A 224 -17.33 13.01 4.53
C GLY A 224 -15.93 13.52 4.19
N ARG A 225 -14.97 13.14 5.03
CA ARG A 225 -13.57 13.58 4.96
C ARG A 225 -12.62 12.39 4.86
N PHE A 226 -11.58 12.52 4.05
CA PHE A 226 -10.53 11.51 3.91
C PHE A 226 -9.15 12.13 4.05
N SER A 227 -8.23 11.42 4.70
CA SER A 227 -6.79 11.69 4.69
C SER A 227 -6.01 10.37 4.72
N CYS A 228 -4.71 10.43 4.49
CA CYS A 228 -3.84 9.27 4.53
C CYS A 228 -2.42 9.63 4.95
N TYR A 229 -1.63 8.62 5.29
CA TYR A 229 -0.19 8.73 5.28
C TYR A 229 0.32 8.66 3.84
N LEU A 230 1.28 9.52 3.50
CA LEU A 230 1.98 9.48 2.21
C LEU A 230 3.45 9.12 2.44
N GLU A 231 3.90 8.05 1.78
CA GLU A 231 5.30 7.59 1.76
C GLU A 231 6.20 8.48 0.88
N HIS A 232 5.62 9.30 -0.01
CA HIS A 232 6.34 10.06 -1.03
C HIS A 232 6.47 11.55 -0.67
N THR A 233 7.51 12.19 -1.19
CA THR A 233 7.81 13.62 -1.00
C THR A 233 7.48 14.46 -2.23
N GLU A 234 6.50 14.03 -3.04
CA GLU A 234 6.04 14.77 -4.20
C GLU A 234 4.56 15.12 -4.05
N SER A 235 4.18 16.28 -4.58
CA SER A 235 2.81 16.78 -4.52
C SER A 235 1.86 15.93 -5.36
N LEU A 236 0.67 15.62 -4.82
CA LEU A 236 -0.35 14.88 -5.55
C LEU A 236 -0.97 15.68 -6.71
N TYR A 237 -0.78 17.01 -6.75
CA TYR A 237 -1.10 17.82 -7.93
C TYR A 237 -0.26 17.47 -9.16
N GLN A 238 0.85 16.76 -8.98
CA GLN A 238 1.72 16.30 -10.07
C GLN A 238 1.42 14.84 -10.45
N TYR A 239 0.60 14.14 -9.66
CA TYR A 239 0.34 12.71 -9.84
C TYR A 239 -0.97 12.46 -10.61
N GLU A 240 -0.83 12.16 -11.91
CA GLU A 240 -1.96 12.09 -12.85
C GLU A 240 -3.12 11.16 -12.43
N PRO A 241 -2.89 9.91 -11.97
CA PRO A 241 -3.96 9.03 -11.51
C PRO A 241 -4.78 9.64 -10.36
N PHE A 242 -4.13 10.30 -9.41
CA PHE A 242 -4.81 10.97 -8.30
C PHE A 242 -5.56 12.21 -8.79
N ARG A 243 -4.94 13.01 -9.66
CA ARG A 243 -5.61 14.18 -10.24
C ARG A 243 -6.91 13.82 -10.95
N ASN A 244 -6.88 12.76 -11.76
CA ASN A 244 -8.04 12.31 -12.51
C ASN A 244 -9.14 11.75 -11.60
N LEU A 245 -8.77 11.11 -10.49
CA LEU A 245 -9.72 10.53 -9.54
C LEU A 245 -10.30 11.55 -8.55
N VAL A 246 -9.50 12.52 -8.10
CA VAL A 246 -9.84 13.39 -6.97
C VAL A 246 -9.91 14.86 -7.38
N ILE A 247 -8.81 15.42 -7.92
CA ILE A 247 -8.69 16.87 -8.14
C ILE A 247 -9.64 17.34 -9.25
N ASN A 248 -9.85 16.52 -10.27
CA ASN A 248 -10.73 16.84 -11.40
C ASN A 248 -12.20 16.48 -11.12
N ASP A 249 -12.52 15.87 -9.97
CA ASP A 249 -13.90 15.54 -9.61
C ASP A 249 -14.60 16.79 -9.05
N PRO A 250 -15.68 17.28 -9.68
CA PRO A 250 -16.37 18.50 -9.25
C PRO A 250 -17.07 18.36 -7.89
N PHE A 251 -17.29 17.13 -7.40
CA PHE A 251 -17.94 16.84 -6.12
C PHE A 251 -16.94 16.67 -4.98
N LEU A 252 -15.63 16.78 -5.26
CA LEU A 252 -14.59 16.71 -4.25
C LEU A 252 -13.91 18.07 -4.11
N ASP A 253 -13.47 18.38 -2.90
CA ASP A 253 -12.42 19.37 -2.66
C ASP A 253 -11.16 18.65 -2.20
N PHE A 254 -10.02 19.14 -2.66
CA PHE A 254 -8.71 18.63 -2.30
C PHE A 254 -7.85 19.76 -1.76
N HIS A 255 -7.30 19.54 -0.57
CA HIS A 255 -6.33 20.42 0.07
C HIS A 255 -5.05 19.64 0.36
N GLU A 256 -3.92 20.26 0.05
CA GLU A 256 -2.59 19.73 0.35
C GLU A 256 -1.72 20.87 0.89
N HIS A 257 -0.92 20.57 1.90
CA HIS A 257 0.13 21.47 2.38
C HIS A 257 1.32 20.65 2.88
N THR A 258 2.46 21.30 3.08
CA THR A 258 3.67 20.66 3.60
C THR A 258 3.88 20.98 5.07
N ILE A 259 4.44 20.02 5.79
CA ILE A 259 4.95 20.20 7.16
C ILE A 259 6.43 19.80 7.21
N PRO A 260 7.24 20.39 8.09
CA PRO A 260 8.58 19.89 8.35
C PRO A 260 8.51 18.55 9.11
N VAL A 261 9.41 17.62 8.77
CA VAL A 261 9.58 16.35 9.49
C VAL A 261 11.05 16.10 9.81
N SER A 262 11.31 15.48 10.96
CA SER A 262 12.64 15.07 11.40
C SER A 262 12.77 13.56 11.27
N VAL A 263 13.09 13.10 10.07
CA VAL A 263 13.20 11.68 9.73
C VAL A 263 14.42 11.07 10.43
N SER A 264 14.23 9.92 11.08
CA SER A 264 15.34 9.18 11.70
C SER A 264 16.44 8.87 10.66
N PRO A 265 17.74 9.03 11.00
CA PRO A 265 18.83 8.65 10.09
C PRO A 265 18.81 7.15 9.74
N HIS A 266 18.09 6.34 10.52
CA HIS A 266 17.92 4.91 10.32
C HIS A 266 16.71 4.54 9.43
N CYS A 267 15.89 5.51 9.00
CA CYS A 267 14.75 5.28 8.11
C CYS A 267 15.22 4.94 6.68
N LYS A 268 14.74 3.80 6.16
CA LYS A 268 15.14 3.26 4.85
C LYS A 268 14.17 3.60 3.72
N TYR A 269 12.92 3.95 4.01
CA TYR A 269 11.87 4.16 3.00
C TYR A 269 11.53 5.63 2.77
N PHE A 270 11.54 6.48 3.81
CA PHE A 270 11.26 7.89 3.68
C PHE A 270 12.55 8.71 3.62
N LYS A 271 12.67 9.58 2.61
CA LYS A 271 13.83 10.48 2.42
C LYS A 271 13.33 11.89 2.23
N GLY A 272 13.62 12.78 3.17
CA GLY A 272 13.19 14.18 3.09
C GLY A 272 13.21 14.88 4.44
N ASN A 273 12.92 16.17 4.42
CA ASN A 273 12.76 17.01 5.61
C ASN A 273 11.36 17.64 5.70
N HIS A 274 10.46 17.27 4.79
CA HIS A 274 9.08 17.68 4.77
C HIS A 274 8.20 16.53 4.31
N ALA A 275 6.92 16.58 4.69
CA ALA A 275 5.90 15.64 4.29
C ALA A 275 4.64 16.38 3.83
N TYR A 276 3.86 15.75 2.97
CA TYR A 276 2.61 16.29 2.47
C TYR A 276 1.45 15.81 3.33
N VAL A 277 0.65 16.76 3.82
CA VAL A 277 -0.60 16.49 4.54
C VAL A 277 -1.75 16.82 3.61
N ILE A 278 -2.62 15.84 3.36
CA ILE A 278 -3.74 15.97 2.45
C ILE A 278 -5.09 15.85 3.15
N VAL A 279 -6.10 16.50 2.61
CA VAL A 279 -7.50 16.30 2.97
C VAL A 279 -8.34 16.30 1.70
N ILE A 280 -9.20 15.29 1.58
CA ILE A 280 -10.27 15.23 0.58
C ILE A 280 -11.60 15.41 1.31
N THR A 281 -12.50 16.25 0.79
CA THR A 281 -13.86 16.39 1.33
C THR A 281 -14.90 16.26 0.22
N CYS A 282 -15.98 15.52 0.51
CA CYS A 282 -17.14 15.45 -0.39
C CYS A 282 -18.02 16.69 -0.24
N LYS A 283 -18.43 17.29 -1.35
CA LYS A 283 -19.38 18.42 -1.41
C LYS A 283 -20.82 17.96 -1.24
#